data_AF-A0A4R2D9B2-F1
#
_entry.id   AF-A0A4R2D9B2-F1
#
_cell.length_a   1.000
_cell.length_b   1.000
_cell.length_c   1.000
_cell.angle_alpha   90.00
_cell.angle_beta   90.00
_cell.angle_gamma   90.00
#
_symmetry.space_group_name_H-M   'P 1'
#
loop_
_entity.id
_entity.type
_entity.pdbx_description
1 polymer ?
#
loop_
_entity_poly.entity_id
_entity_poly.type
_entity_poly.pdbx_seq_one_letter_code
_entity_poly.pdbx_strand_id
1 'polypeptide(L)'
;MRGAITLAAAQSLPSDTPYRAELILIAFVVAVTTLLLQGLTLPMVIRWVKIPGDNPERLRAEYGALLSELADSGEKALEADDGGTEPDVLERVRSDSLIGKREAIGTSPDPAHDTRSEEYVRLRLVTIAAERAALLEARSRGTYSSQTLSAAQRRLDLEETRLQMVGEHP
;
A
#
# COMPACT_ATOMS: atom_id res chain seq x y z
N MET A 1 -28.99 -4.73 -10.80
CA MET A 1 -29.91 -4.19 -11.84
C MET A 1 -30.57 -5.27 -12.71
N ARG A 2 -30.02 -6.49 -12.87
CA ARG A 2 -30.71 -7.56 -13.62
C ARG A 2 -31.75 -8.27 -12.74
N GLY A 3 -32.89 -8.63 -13.33
CA GLY A 3 -34.01 -9.30 -12.66
C GLY A 3 -35.10 -8.36 -12.14
N ALA A 4 -34.74 -7.30 -11.41
CA ALA A 4 -35.71 -6.35 -10.84
C ALA A 4 -36.53 -5.60 -11.90
N ILE A 5 -35.89 -5.17 -13.00
CA ILE A 5 -36.56 -4.48 -14.11
C ILE A 5 -37.49 -5.44 -14.87
N THR A 6 -37.07 -6.69 -15.08
CA THR A 6 -37.90 -7.71 -15.76
C THR A 6 -39.15 -8.05 -14.93
N LEU A 7 -39.00 -8.19 -13.61
CA LEU A 7 -40.12 -8.43 -12.71
C LEU A 7 -41.06 -7.22 -12.63
N ALA A 8 -40.51 -6.00 -12.58
CA ALA A 8 -41.31 -4.77 -12.62
C ALA A 8 -42.09 -4.62 -13.93
N ALA A 9 -41.47 -4.94 -15.07
CA ALA A 9 -42.13 -4.93 -16.37
C ALA A 9 -43.28 -5.94 -16.44
N ALA A 10 -43.08 -7.16 -15.93
CA ALA A 10 -44.14 -8.16 -15.86
C ALA A 10 -45.29 -7.72 -14.94
N GLN A 11 -44.99 -7.04 -13.83
CA GLN A 11 -46.00 -6.51 -12.92
C GLN A 11 -46.79 -5.34 -13.51
N SER A 12 -46.18 -4.58 -14.43
CA SER A 12 -46.81 -3.44 -15.11
C SER A 12 -47.83 -3.86 -16.19
N LEU A 13 -48.00 -5.16 -16.47
CA LEU A 13 -48.99 -5.66 -17.43
C LEU A 13 -50.43 -5.37 -16.96
N PRO A 14 -51.34 -4.93 -17.87
CA PRO A 14 -52.76 -4.73 -17.57
C PRO A 14 -53.43 -5.97 -16.97
N SER A 15 -54.42 -5.78 -16.10
CA SER A 15 -55.09 -6.88 -15.39
C SER A 15 -55.86 -7.84 -16.30
N ASP A 16 -56.24 -7.42 -17.51
CA ASP A 16 -56.93 -8.29 -18.49
C ASP A 16 -55.98 -9.17 -19.32
N THR A 17 -54.66 -8.96 -19.17
CA THR A 17 -53.66 -9.67 -19.96
C THR A 17 -53.82 -11.19 -19.77
N PRO A 18 -54.01 -11.96 -20.85
CA PRO A 18 -54.06 -13.41 -20.77
C PRO A 18 -52.79 -13.96 -20.11
N TYR A 19 -52.95 -14.91 -19.19
CA TYR A 19 -51.84 -15.57 -18.50
C TYR A 19 -50.90 -14.63 -17.72
N ARG A 20 -51.40 -13.49 -17.23
CA ARG A 20 -50.59 -12.50 -16.48
C ARG A 20 -49.88 -13.12 -15.28
N ALA A 21 -50.56 -13.96 -14.51
CA ALA A 21 -49.99 -14.58 -13.32
C ALA A 21 -48.81 -15.50 -13.67
N GLU A 22 -48.94 -16.25 -14.77
CA GLU A 22 -47.92 -17.13 -15.31
C GLU A 22 -46.72 -16.34 -15.82
N LEU A 23 -46.93 -15.22 -16.52
CA LEU A 23 -45.85 -14.33 -16.98
C LEU A 23 -45.05 -13.75 -15.80
N ILE A 24 -45.73 -13.34 -14.73
CA ILE A 24 -45.07 -12.84 -13.51
C ILE A 24 -44.29 -13.97 -12.82
N LEU A 25 -44.86 -15.17 -12.73
CA LEU A 25 -44.19 -16.34 -12.16
C LEU A 25 -42.90 -16.67 -12.94
N ILE A 26 -42.97 -16.70 -14.27
CA ILE A 26 -41.82 -16.95 -15.14
C ILE A 26 -40.76 -15.86 -14.93
N ALA A 27 -41.16 -14.59 -14.94
CA ALA A 27 -40.24 -13.47 -14.72
C ALA A 27 -39.53 -13.56 -13.36
N PHE A 28 -40.26 -13.94 -12.31
CA PHE A 28 -39.71 -14.16 -10.97
C PHE A 28 -38.72 -15.32 -10.94
N VAL A 29 -39.11 -16.50 -11.46
CA VAL A 29 -38.24 -17.69 -11.51
C VAL A 29 -36.97 -17.39 -12.28
N VAL A 30 -37.07 -16.78 -13.47
CA VAL A 30 -35.89 -16.41 -14.27
C VAL A 30 -34.99 -15.42 -13.53
N ALA A 31 -35.55 -14.41 -12.87
CA ALA A 31 -34.77 -13.45 -12.08
C ALA A 31 -34.03 -14.13 -10.91
N VAL A 32 -34.71 -14.98 -10.14
CA VAL A 32 -34.12 -15.68 -8.99
C VAL A 32 -33.07 -16.69 -9.46
N THR A 33 -33.37 -17.50 -10.48
CA THR A 33 -32.43 -18.47 -11.03
C THR A 33 -31.17 -17.77 -11.55
N THR A 34 -31.30 -16.67 -12.29
CA THR A 34 -30.13 -15.93 -12.80
C THR A 34 -29.30 -15.30 -11.69
N LEU A 35 -29.94 -14.73 -10.66
CA LEU A 35 -29.25 -14.20 -9.48
C LEU A 35 -28.51 -15.29 -8.70
N LEU A 36 -29.13 -16.44 -8.50
CA LEU A 36 -28.51 -17.59 -7.83
C LEU A 36 -27.34 -18.14 -8.64
N LEU A 37 -27.53 -18.35 -9.95
CA LEU A 37 -26.46 -18.84 -10.81
C LEU A 37 -25.27 -17.88 -10.79
N GLN A 38 -25.50 -16.59 -10.99
CA GLN A 38 -24.44 -15.57 -10.98
C GLN A 38 -23.76 -15.44 -9.61
N GLY A 39 -24.54 -15.40 -8.54
CA GLY A 39 -24.04 -15.31 -7.17
C GLY A 39 -23.19 -16.51 -6.78
N LEU A 40 -23.59 -17.72 -7.20
CA LEU A 40 -22.87 -18.95 -6.88
C LEU A 40 -21.66 -19.19 -7.81
N THR A 41 -21.66 -18.65 -9.02
CA THR A 41 -20.49 -18.73 -9.92
C THR A 41 -19.30 -17.89 -9.44
N LEU A 42 -19.53 -16.76 -8.77
CA LEU A 42 -18.45 -15.88 -8.31
C LEU A 42 -17.43 -16.56 -7.39
N PRO A 43 -17.82 -17.26 -6.30
CA PRO A 43 -16.86 -17.96 -5.44
C PRO A 43 -16.11 -19.09 -6.15
N MET A 44 -16.73 -19.73 -7.14
CA MET A 44 -16.08 -20.77 -7.94
C MET A 44 -15.01 -20.16 -8.86
N VAL A 45 -15.30 -19.02 -9.50
CA VAL A 45 -14.35 -18.26 -10.32
C VAL A 45 -13.18 -17.76 -9.48
N ILE A 46 -13.43 -17.23 -8.27
CA ILE A 46 -12.38 -16.78 -7.35
C ILE A 46 -11.43 -17.94 -6.99
N ARG A 47 -11.97 -19.14 -6.69
CA ARG A 47 -11.14 -20.34 -6.43
C ARG A 47 -10.34 -20.78 -7.66
N TRP A 48 -10.88 -20.59 -8.87
CA TRP A 48 -10.22 -20.96 -10.11
C TRP A 48 -9.07 -20.03 -10.48
N VAL A 49 -9.21 -18.72 -10.23
CA VAL A 49 -8.20 -17.71 -10.54
C VAL A 49 -6.93 -17.86 -9.69
N LYS A 50 -6.94 -18.65 -8.61
CA LYS A 50 -5.76 -18.90 -7.74
C LYS A 50 -5.00 -17.59 -7.46
N ILE A 51 -5.70 -16.56 -6.98
CA ILE A 51 -5.05 -15.38 -6.43
C ILE A 51 -4.13 -15.90 -5.31
N PRO A 52 -2.79 -15.78 -5.43
CA PRO A 52 -1.89 -16.20 -4.37
C PRO A 52 -2.34 -15.49 -3.09
N GLY A 53 -2.74 -16.26 -2.08
CA GLY A 53 -3.11 -15.68 -0.80
C GLY A 53 -1.95 -14.86 -0.25
N ASP A 54 -2.27 -13.79 0.47
CA ASP A 54 -1.31 -12.96 1.19
C ASP A 54 -0.52 -13.83 2.17
N ASN A 55 0.61 -14.40 1.73
CA ASN A 55 1.51 -15.09 2.63
C ASN A 55 2.24 -14.01 3.43
N PRO A 56 1.96 -13.86 4.74
CA PRO A 56 2.51 -12.78 5.53
C PRO A 56 4.04 -12.85 5.63
N GLU A 57 4.64 -14.05 5.53
CA GLU A 57 6.10 -14.20 5.50
C GLU A 57 6.70 -13.68 4.20
N ARG A 58 6.03 -13.96 3.07
CA ARG A 58 6.48 -13.50 1.76
C ARG A 58 6.40 -11.98 1.65
N LEU A 59 5.33 -11.38 2.19
CA LEU A 59 5.16 -9.94 2.24
C LEU A 59 6.21 -9.27 3.14
N ARG A 60 6.55 -9.87 4.28
CA ARG A 60 7.63 -9.37 5.15
C ARG A 60 9.00 -9.44 4.47
N ALA A 61 9.30 -10.55 3.79
CA ALA A 61 10.55 -10.71 3.04
C ALA A 61 10.66 -9.69 1.90
N GLU A 62 9.56 -9.49 1.16
CA GLU A 62 9.46 -8.50 0.10
C GLU A 62 9.68 -7.07 0.63
N TYR A 63 9.04 -6.73 1.74
CA TYR A 63 9.21 -5.44 2.40
C TYR A 63 10.65 -5.21 2.89
N GLY A 64 11.27 -6.23 3.50
CA GLY A 64 12.67 -6.15 3.93
C GLY A 64 13.65 -5.98 2.75
N ALA A 65 13.41 -6.67 1.63
CA ALA A 65 14.21 -6.51 0.41
C ALA A 65 14.08 -5.09 -0.17
N LEU A 66 12.87 -4.53 -0.22
CA LEU A 66 12.65 -3.15 -0.66
C LEU A 66 13.40 -2.17 0.25
N LEU A 67 13.25 -2.28 1.57
CA LEU A 67 13.92 -1.38 2.50
C LEU A 67 15.45 -1.43 2.38
N SER A 68 16.03 -2.60 2.11
CA SER A 68 17.48 -2.69 1.85
C SER A 68 17.87 -1.92 0.59
N GLU A 69 17.11 -2.04 -0.50
CA GLU A 69 17.39 -1.31 -1.74
C GLU A 69 17.28 0.22 -1.55
N LEU A 70 16.28 0.67 -0.79
CA LEU A 70 16.12 2.09 -0.46
C LEU A 70 17.30 2.59 0.39
N ALA A 71 17.66 1.83 1.43
CA ALA A 71 18.78 2.18 2.32
C ALA A 71 20.12 2.27 1.56
N ASP A 72 20.39 1.33 0.64
CA ASP A 72 21.58 1.37 -0.20
C ASP A 72 21.62 2.62 -1.10
N SER A 73 20.45 3.11 -1.53
CA SER A 73 20.33 4.35 -2.30
C SER A 73 20.52 5.60 -1.43
N GLY A 74 20.00 5.57 -0.20
CA GLY A 74 20.21 6.60 0.79
C GLY A 74 21.68 6.75 1.20
N GLU A 75 22.39 5.63 1.41
CA GLU A 75 23.82 5.63 1.75
C GLU A 75 24.67 6.21 0.62
N LYS A 76 24.38 5.88 -0.65
CA LYS A 76 25.08 6.49 -1.80
C LYS A 76 24.88 8.01 -1.88
N ALA A 77 23.68 8.49 -1.53
CA ALA A 77 23.42 9.93 -1.49
C ALA A 77 24.16 10.61 -0.34
N LEU A 78 24.26 9.93 0.80
CA LEU A 78 25.03 10.38 1.96
C LEU A 78 26.53 10.51 1.64
N GLU A 79 27.11 9.50 0.98
CA GLU A 79 28.52 9.51 0.54
C GLU A 79 28.80 10.62 -0.49
N ALA A 80 27.81 10.97 -1.33
CA ALA A 80 27.94 12.05 -2.29
C ALA A 80 27.88 13.45 -1.64
N ASP A 81 27.28 13.57 -0.46
CA ASP A 81 27.12 14.82 0.31
C ASP A 81 28.22 15.03 1.38
N ASP A 82 29.26 14.18 1.41
CA ASP A 82 30.36 14.15 2.41
C ASP A 82 31.33 15.36 2.36
N GLY A 83 30.84 16.55 2.02
CA GLY A 83 31.57 17.79 1.81
C GLY A 83 32.05 18.52 3.08
N GLY A 84 32.48 17.80 4.12
CA GLY A 84 33.05 18.38 5.35
C GLY A 84 32.18 18.28 6.61
N THR A 85 31.27 17.31 6.66
CA THR A 85 30.39 17.03 7.79
C THR A 85 31.12 16.33 8.94
N GLU A 86 30.71 16.60 10.18
CA GLU A 86 31.31 15.98 11.37
C GLU A 86 31.08 14.45 11.38
N PRO A 87 32.12 13.62 11.61
CA PRO A 87 32.04 12.16 11.45
C PRO A 87 30.99 11.49 12.34
N ASP A 88 30.74 12.04 13.54
CA ASP A 88 29.73 11.54 14.47
C ASP A 88 28.30 11.73 13.93
N VAL A 89 28.04 12.78 13.14
CA VAL A 89 26.73 13.05 12.53
C VAL A 89 26.48 12.12 11.34
N LEU A 90 27.51 11.88 10.52
CA LEU A 90 27.49 10.91 9.43
C LEU A 90 27.23 9.49 9.95
N GLU A 91 27.91 9.09 11.02
CA GLU A 91 27.73 7.76 11.63
C GLU A 91 26.32 7.61 12.22
N ARG A 92 25.75 8.69 12.78
CA ARG A 92 24.37 8.70 13.27
C ARG A 92 23.34 8.57 12.15
N VAL A 93 23.47 9.32 11.05
CA VAL A 93 22.57 9.21 9.88
C VAL A 93 22.68 7.85 9.21
N ARG A 94 23.89 7.30 9.10
CA ARG A 94 24.12 5.93 8.61
C ARG A 94 23.44 4.91 9.53
N SER A 95 23.59 5.06 10.85
CA SER A 95 22.97 4.18 11.85
C SER A 95 21.45 4.21 11.80
N ASP A 96 20.82 5.39 11.67
CA ASP A 96 19.36 5.50 11.59
C ASP A 96 18.80 4.93 10.28
N SER A 97 19.53 5.11 9.17
CA SER A 97 19.20 4.48 7.89
C SER A 97 19.28 2.95 7.97
N LEU A 98 20.24 2.42 8.74
CA LEU A 98 20.39 0.99 9.04
C LEU A 98 19.40 0.48 10.10
N ILE A 99 18.93 1.31 11.02
CA ILE A 99 17.87 0.93 11.98
C ILE A 99 16.57 0.65 11.24
N GLY A 100 16.32 1.31 10.10
CA GLY A 100 15.25 0.91 9.20
C GLY A 100 15.35 -0.51 8.64
N LYS A 101 16.57 -1.05 8.51
CA LYS A 101 16.88 -2.44 8.17
C LYS A 101 16.57 -3.42 9.33
N ARG A 102 16.57 -2.94 10.59
CA ARG A 102 16.31 -3.72 11.82
C ARG A 102 14.86 -3.62 12.34
N GLU A 103 14.18 -2.50 12.15
CA GLU A 103 12.79 -2.27 12.61
C GLU A 103 11.74 -3.16 11.94
N ALA A 104 12.09 -3.93 10.90
CA ALA A 104 11.29 -5.07 10.44
C ALA A 104 11.00 -6.10 11.58
N ILE A 105 11.76 -6.00 12.68
CA ILE A 105 11.53 -6.66 13.97
C ILE A 105 11.24 -5.54 14.97
N GLY A 106 9.96 -5.38 15.32
CA GLY A 106 9.43 -4.19 16.00
C GLY A 106 10.19 -3.78 17.26
N THR A 107 10.83 -2.62 17.21
CA THR A 107 11.18 -1.76 18.35
C THR A 107 11.57 -0.41 17.75
N SER A 108 10.77 0.64 17.98
CA SER A 108 11.19 2.00 17.64
C SER A 108 12.05 2.56 18.77
N PRO A 109 13.25 3.09 18.49
CA PRO A 109 14.02 3.83 19.47
C PRO A 109 13.35 5.18 19.78
N ASP A 110 13.27 5.49 21.07
CA ASP A 110 12.83 6.78 21.60
C ASP A 110 13.89 7.87 21.32
N PRO A 111 13.59 8.94 20.56
CA PRO A 111 14.58 9.95 20.19
C PRO A 111 14.52 11.22 21.06
N ALA A 112 14.06 11.11 22.31
CA ALA A 112 13.84 12.26 23.19
C ALA A 112 15.10 12.85 23.84
N HIS A 113 16.32 12.45 23.48
CA HIS A 113 17.53 13.00 24.08
C HIS A 113 18.47 13.61 23.04
N ASP A 114 18.55 14.93 23.13
CA ASP A 114 19.36 15.91 22.42
C ASP A 114 18.80 16.42 21.09
N THR A 115 18.36 17.67 21.12
CA THR A 115 17.96 18.50 19.99
C THR A 115 18.94 18.35 18.83
N ARG A 116 18.48 17.66 17.79
CA ARG A 116 19.17 17.31 16.54
C ARG A 116 19.93 18.51 15.98
N SER A 117 21.23 18.35 15.72
CA SER A 117 22.01 19.32 14.94
C SER A 117 21.29 19.62 13.62
N GLU A 118 21.18 20.88 13.22
CA GLU A 118 20.59 21.28 11.93
C GLU A 118 21.20 20.51 10.76
N GLU A 119 22.50 20.19 10.89
CA GLU A 119 23.25 19.34 9.97
C GLU A 119 22.71 17.90 9.88
N TYR A 120 22.32 17.27 10.99
CA TYR A 120 21.68 15.95 10.97
C TYR A 120 20.35 16.00 10.21
N VAL A 121 19.52 17.02 10.47
CA VAL A 121 18.22 17.18 9.81
C VAL A 121 18.39 17.37 8.30
N ARG A 122 19.33 18.25 7.90
CA ARG A 122 19.70 18.46 6.49
C ARG A 122 20.08 17.14 5.83
N LEU A 123 21.01 16.41 6.45
CA LEU A 123 21.59 15.21 5.89
C LEU A 123 20.57 14.07 5.77
N ARG A 124 19.69 13.89 6.78
CA ARG A 124 18.63 12.89 6.72
C ARG A 124 17.56 13.23 5.67
N LEU A 125 17.23 14.51 5.46
CA LEU A 125 16.32 14.92 4.38
C LEU A 125 16.91 14.61 2.99
N VAL A 126 18.22 14.78 2.81
CA VAL A 126 18.93 14.37 1.58
C VAL A 126 18.81 12.85 1.39
N THR A 127 19.04 12.06 2.44
CA THR A 127 18.88 10.60 2.39
C THR A 127 17.44 10.19 2.02
N ILE A 128 16.42 10.79 2.64
CA ILE A 128 15.00 10.50 2.36
C ILE A 128 14.62 10.85 0.92
N ALA A 129 15.15 11.94 0.37
CA ALA A 129 14.91 12.31 -1.02
C ALA A 129 15.44 11.23 -1.99
N ALA A 130 16.63 10.68 -1.71
CA ALA A 130 17.21 9.60 -2.48
C ALA A 130 16.42 8.28 -2.34
N GLU A 131 16.01 7.94 -1.11
CA GLU A 131 15.13 6.78 -0.84
C GLU A 131 13.79 6.91 -1.59
N ARG A 132 13.18 8.11 -1.64
CA ARG A 132 11.93 8.35 -2.38
C ARG A 132 12.13 8.19 -3.90
N ALA A 133 13.26 8.65 -4.44
CA ALA A 133 13.58 8.45 -5.85
C ALA A 133 13.73 6.96 -6.20
N ALA A 134 14.45 6.20 -5.35
CA ALA A 134 14.59 4.76 -5.51
C ALA A 134 13.24 4.02 -5.39
N LEU A 135 12.34 4.47 -4.50
CA LEU A 135 11.00 3.91 -4.38
C LEU A 135 10.16 4.13 -5.64
N LEU A 136 10.27 5.30 -6.28
CA LEU A 136 9.60 5.60 -7.54
C LEU A 136 10.15 4.73 -8.68
N GLU A 137 11.46 4.51 -8.72
CA GLU A 137 12.08 3.59 -9.68
C GLU A 137 11.57 2.15 -9.45
N ALA A 138 11.61 1.66 -8.21
CA ALA A 138 11.10 0.34 -7.84
C ALA A 138 9.63 0.16 -8.25
N ARG A 139 8.81 1.22 -8.11
CA ARG A 139 7.41 1.24 -8.57
C ARG A 139 7.30 1.15 -10.09
N SER A 140 8.18 1.84 -10.84
CA SER A 140 8.18 1.80 -12.30
C SER A 140 8.56 0.42 -12.86
N ARG A 141 9.43 -0.33 -12.16
CA ARG A 141 9.85 -1.69 -12.55
C ARG A 141 8.78 -2.75 -12.25
N GLY A 142 7.86 -2.48 -11.33
CA GLY A 142 6.80 -3.41 -10.94
C GLY A 142 7.31 -4.65 -10.18
N THR A 143 8.51 -4.58 -9.59
CA THR A 143 9.16 -5.71 -8.89
C THR A 143 8.50 -6.02 -7.54
N TYR A 144 7.86 -5.02 -6.93
CA TYR A 144 7.27 -5.10 -5.59
C TYR A 144 5.76 -4.92 -5.64
N SER A 145 5.06 -5.58 -4.73
CA SER A 145 3.62 -5.48 -4.58
C SER A 145 3.18 -4.06 -4.18
N SER A 146 1.99 -3.66 -4.62
CA SER A 146 1.40 -2.35 -4.29
C SER A 146 1.29 -2.12 -2.78
N GLN A 147 1.01 -3.19 -2.01
CA GLN A 147 0.95 -3.13 -0.56
C GLN A 147 2.31 -2.81 0.07
N THR A 148 3.37 -3.48 -0.39
CA THR A 148 4.76 -3.25 0.06
C THR A 148 5.23 -1.84 -0.28
N LEU A 149 5.00 -1.38 -1.52
CA LEU A 149 5.33 -0.03 -1.96
C LEU A 149 4.60 1.04 -1.13
N SER A 150 3.30 0.85 -0.90
CA SER A 150 2.49 1.78 -0.10
C SER A 150 2.91 1.81 1.37
N ALA A 151 3.38 0.68 1.92
CA ALA A 151 3.91 0.63 3.28
C ALA A 151 5.23 1.39 3.40
N ALA A 152 6.14 1.20 2.45
CA ALA A 152 7.41 1.92 2.43
C ALA A 152 7.21 3.44 2.24
N GLN A 153 6.29 3.85 1.35
CA GLN A 153 5.96 5.26 1.15
C GLN A 153 5.47 5.92 2.45
N ARG A 154 4.50 5.29 3.14
CA ARG A 154 3.99 5.82 4.42
C ARG A 154 5.07 5.96 5.48
N ARG A 155 6.02 5.02 5.51
CA ARG A 155 7.17 5.08 6.42
C ARG A 155 8.02 6.34 6.16
N LEU A 156 8.38 6.57 4.90
CA LEU A 156 9.17 7.75 4.51
C LEU A 156 8.43 9.05 4.81
N ASP A 157 7.13 9.12 4.48
CA ASP A 157 6.30 10.30 4.72
C ASP A 157 6.19 10.64 6.23
N LEU A 158 6.06 9.63 7.09
CA LEU A 158 6.05 9.81 8.55
C LEU A 158 7.39 10.32 9.09
N GLU A 159 8.49 9.81 8.55
CA GLU A 159 9.83 10.21 8.97
C GLU A 159 10.15 11.65 8.53
N GLU A 160 9.83 12.01 7.28
CA GLU A 160 9.95 13.36 6.75
C GLU A 160 9.14 14.36 7.58
N THR A 161 7.87 14.05 7.87
CA THR A 161 6.99 14.88 8.71
C THR A 161 7.60 15.08 10.10
N ARG A 162 8.14 14.01 10.70
CA ARG A 162 8.80 14.07 12.02
C ARG A 162 10.05 14.94 12.00
N LEU A 163 10.80 14.98 10.90
CA LEU A 163 11.98 15.83 10.75
C LEU A 163 11.60 17.30 10.53
N GLN A 164 10.58 17.57 9.71
CA GLN A 164 10.08 18.93 9.45
C GLN A 164 9.54 19.59 10.73
N MET A 165 8.71 18.87 11.51
CA MET A 165 8.20 19.41 12.79
C MET A 165 9.32 19.77 13.78
N VAL A 166 10.47 19.09 13.71
CA VAL A 166 11.61 19.37 14.60
C VAL A 166 12.45 20.53 14.09
N GLY A 167 12.58 20.73 12.79
CA GLY A 167 13.31 21.86 12.20
C GLY A 167 12.60 23.21 12.33
N GLU A 168 11.30 23.22 12.61
CA GLU A 168 10.46 24.43 12.68
C GLU A 168 10.32 25.01 14.09
N HIS A 169 10.88 24.34 15.10
CA HIS A 169 10.93 24.79 16.50
C HIS A 169 12.36 25.26 16.87
N PRO A 170 12.67 26.57 16.79
CA PRO A 170 13.96 27.14 17.18
C PRO A 170 14.16 27.18 18.71
#